data_AF-A0A5A7NE03-F1
#
_entry.id   AF-A0A5A7NE03-F1
#
_cell.length_a   1.000
_cell.length_b   1.000
_cell.length_c   1.000
_cell.angle_alpha   90.00
_cell.angle_beta   90.00
_cell.angle_gamma   90.00
#
_symmetry.space_group_name_H-M   'P 1'
#
loop_
_entity.id
_entity.type
_entity.pdbx_description
1 polymer ?
#
loop_
_entity_poly.entity_id
_entity_poly.type
_entity_poly.pdbx_seq_one_letter_code
_entity_poly.pdbx_strand_id
1 'polypeptide(L)'
;MARFYDIAAQGLANRSAELRELDAKRVYTPDWFQKPHMLGYSAYADRFGGTLDGVRQRLSYLSDLGVTYLHLMPVTCPREGESDGGYAVADYERIDPRLGTMQDLEALASACRKHGISLVSDLALNHTADTHEWAQAARAGDPVYQAIIIASPTAKSLISMNKRWRMCFPPVRRATSPISPKWISGSGPHSIPINGI
;
A
#
# COMPACT_ATOMS: atom_id res chain seq x y z
N MET A 1 -20.03 -10.28 -10.82
CA MET A 1 -20.78 -10.11 -9.56
C MET A 1 -20.64 -11.35 -8.66
N ALA A 2 -20.90 -12.57 -9.12
CA ALA A 2 -20.75 -13.80 -8.30
C ALA A 2 -19.40 -13.91 -7.55
N ARG A 3 -18.27 -13.81 -8.26
CA ARG A 3 -16.91 -13.89 -7.66
C ARG A 3 -16.66 -12.92 -6.51
N PHE A 4 -17.21 -11.70 -6.57
CA PHE A 4 -17.05 -10.72 -5.49
C PHE A 4 -17.76 -11.18 -4.22
N TYR A 5 -19.01 -11.65 -4.36
CA TYR A 5 -19.77 -12.17 -3.23
C TYR A 5 -19.11 -13.41 -2.62
N ASP A 6 -18.54 -14.30 -3.44
CA ASP A 6 -17.82 -15.48 -2.96
C ASP A 6 -16.62 -15.09 -2.09
N ILE A 7 -15.80 -14.13 -2.55
CA ILE A 7 -14.65 -13.62 -1.80
C ILE A 7 -15.11 -12.94 -0.50
N ALA A 8 -16.15 -12.10 -0.55
CA ALA A 8 -16.67 -11.41 0.62
C ALA A 8 -17.26 -12.39 1.65
N ALA A 9 -18.00 -13.41 1.20
CA ALA A 9 -18.57 -14.45 2.04
C ALA A 9 -17.46 -15.29 2.71
N GLN A 10 -16.44 -15.68 1.95
CA GLN A 10 -15.28 -16.39 2.51
C GLN A 10 -14.52 -15.53 3.53
N GLY A 11 -14.35 -14.24 3.25
CA GLY A 11 -13.73 -13.29 4.17
C GLY A 11 -14.50 -13.18 5.49
N LEU A 12 -15.83 -13.11 5.42
CA LEU A 12 -16.68 -13.10 6.60
C LEU A 12 -16.61 -14.44 7.37
N ALA A 13 -16.61 -15.56 6.66
CA ALA A 13 -16.52 -16.91 7.24
C ALA A 13 -15.19 -17.13 7.97
N ASN A 14 -14.08 -16.61 7.42
CA ASN A 14 -12.73 -16.71 8.02
C ASN A 14 -12.46 -15.65 9.10
N ARG A 15 -13.33 -14.65 9.24
CA ARG A 15 -13.15 -13.57 10.22
C ARG A 15 -13.22 -14.11 11.65
N SER A 16 -12.23 -13.78 12.46
CA SER A 16 -12.14 -14.24 13.85
C SER A 16 -13.31 -13.73 14.72
N ALA A 17 -13.62 -14.45 15.79
CA ALA A 17 -14.67 -14.06 16.73
C ALA A 17 -14.42 -12.67 17.33
N GLU A 18 -13.16 -12.37 17.69
CA GLU A 18 -12.74 -11.06 18.21
C GLU A 18 -13.06 -9.92 17.22
N LEU A 19 -12.79 -10.13 15.92
CA LEU A 19 -13.06 -9.12 14.90
C LEU A 19 -14.55 -8.98 14.58
N ARG A 20 -15.33 -10.07 14.67
CA ARG A 20 -16.80 -10.02 14.53
C ARG A 20 -17.44 -9.24 15.69
N GLU A 21 -16.93 -9.41 16.91
CA GLU A 21 -17.37 -8.61 18.05
C GLU A 21 -17.03 -7.13 17.86
N LEU A 22 -15.83 -6.83 17.35
CA LEU A 22 -15.45 -5.46 17.02
C LEU A 22 -16.35 -4.85 15.93
N ASP A 23 -16.75 -5.62 14.92
CA ASP A 23 -17.71 -5.17 13.90
C ASP A 23 -19.04 -4.80 14.54
N ALA A 24 -19.62 -5.69 15.34
CA ALA A 24 -20.88 -5.45 16.03
C ALA A 24 -20.80 -4.19 16.90
N LYS A 25 -19.73 -4.05 17.69
CA LYS A 25 -19.50 -2.87 18.53
C LYS A 25 -19.51 -1.57 17.70
N ARG A 26 -18.80 -1.54 16.56
CA ARG A 26 -18.69 -0.35 15.71
C ARG A 26 -19.97 -0.04 14.94
N VAL A 27 -20.78 -1.06 14.61
CA VAL A 27 -22.13 -0.86 14.05
C VAL A 27 -23.04 -0.14 15.05
N TYR A 28 -22.98 -0.52 16.33
CA TYR A 28 -23.78 0.15 17.39
C TYR A 28 -23.20 1.48 17.88
N THR A 29 -21.94 1.78 17.55
CA THR A 29 -21.26 3.04 17.91
C THR A 29 -20.65 3.71 16.68
N PRO A 30 -21.46 4.14 15.69
CA PRO A 30 -20.94 4.61 14.40
C PRO A 30 -20.09 5.89 14.51
N ASP A 31 -20.22 6.65 15.60
CA ASP A 31 -19.47 7.88 15.87
C ASP A 31 -18.21 7.65 16.73
N TRP A 32 -17.77 6.39 16.91
CA TRP A 32 -16.62 6.04 17.74
C TRP A 32 -15.34 6.83 17.41
N PHE A 33 -15.11 7.14 16.13
CA PHE A 33 -13.94 7.87 15.66
C PHE A 33 -14.05 9.39 15.83
N GLN A 34 -15.23 9.91 16.19
CA GLN A 34 -15.48 11.34 16.41
C GLN A 34 -15.36 11.73 17.89
N LYS A 35 -15.08 10.77 18.78
CA LYS A 35 -15.02 11.03 20.22
C LYS A 35 -13.79 11.90 20.56
N PRO A 36 -13.88 12.81 21.55
CA PRO A 36 -12.78 13.71 21.89
C PRO A 36 -11.47 13.03 22.32
N HIS A 37 -11.55 11.79 22.80
CA HIS A 37 -10.38 11.00 23.21
C HIS A 37 -9.70 10.25 22.04
N MET A 38 -10.19 10.43 20.80
CA MET A 38 -9.54 9.87 19.62
C MET A 38 -8.28 10.65 19.29
N LEU A 39 -7.13 10.12 19.71
CA LEU A 39 -5.81 10.70 19.48
C LEU A 39 -5.04 9.80 18.51
N GLY A 40 -4.74 10.37 17.33
CA GLY A 40 -3.98 9.72 16.28
C GLY A 40 -2.47 9.90 16.43
N TYR A 41 -1.72 8.83 16.19
CA TYR A 41 -0.28 8.84 16.05
C TYR A 41 0.10 8.19 14.71
N SER A 42 1.01 8.82 13.96
CA SER A 42 1.50 8.29 12.68
C SER A 42 3.00 8.07 12.74
N ALA A 43 3.46 6.90 12.30
CA ALA A 43 4.87 6.55 12.35
C ALA A 43 5.27 5.57 11.24
N TYR A 44 6.55 5.64 10.86
CA TYR A 44 7.20 4.56 10.15
C TYR A 44 7.64 3.48 11.15
N ALA A 45 7.29 2.21 10.89
CA ALA A 45 7.56 1.11 11.82
C ALA A 45 9.07 0.90 12.06
N ASP A 46 9.88 0.98 11.01
CA ASP A 46 11.36 0.91 11.07
C ASP A 46 11.97 2.05 11.90
N ARG A 47 11.44 3.27 11.78
CA ARG A 47 11.98 4.42 12.51
C ARG A 47 11.53 4.47 13.97
N PHE A 48 10.31 4.04 14.25
CA PHE A 48 9.76 4.09 15.61
C PHE A 48 10.12 2.85 16.43
N GLY A 49 9.94 1.67 15.85
CA GLY A 49 10.13 0.38 16.52
C GLY A 49 11.25 -0.47 15.93
N GLY A 50 11.83 -0.12 14.78
CA GLY A 50 12.75 -1.00 14.04
C GLY A 50 12.03 -2.10 13.26
N THR A 51 11.08 -2.78 13.92
CA THR A 51 10.25 -3.85 13.35
C THR A 51 8.81 -3.75 13.87
N LEU A 52 7.89 -4.54 13.33
CA LEU A 52 6.51 -4.63 13.85
C LEU A 52 6.48 -5.09 15.31
N ASP A 53 7.36 -6.03 15.68
CA ASP A 53 7.49 -6.45 17.07
C ASP A 53 8.05 -5.34 17.97
N GLY A 54 9.01 -4.56 17.49
CA GLY A 54 9.51 -3.40 18.23
C GLY A 54 8.46 -2.28 18.38
N VAL A 55 7.55 -2.12 17.42
CA VAL A 55 6.36 -1.26 17.60
C VAL A 55 5.45 -1.85 18.69
N ARG A 56 5.21 -3.17 18.68
CA ARG A 56 4.39 -3.87 19.68
C ARG A 56 4.92 -3.66 21.10
N GLN A 57 6.24 -3.67 21.29
CA GLN A 57 6.89 -3.41 22.57
C GLN A 57 6.71 -1.95 23.07
N ARG A 58 6.35 -1.02 22.19
CA ARG A 58 6.12 0.40 22.50
C ARG A 58 4.65 0.77 22.73
N LEU A 59 3.73 -0.19 22.69
CA LEU A 59 2.30 0.08 22.87
C LEU A 59 1.97 0.64 24.25
N SER A 60 2.70 0.26 25.30
CA SER A 60 2.53 0.86 26.63
C SER A 60 2.81 2.36 26.60
N TYR A 61 3.91 2.77 25.97
CA TYR A 61 4.26 4.18 25.81
C TYR A 61 3.20 4.96 25.04
N LEU A 62 2.68 4.38 23.94
CA LEU A 62 1.61 5.01 23.16
C LEU A 62 0.31 5.14 23.98
N SER A 63 -0.02 4.11 24.76
CA SER A 63 -1.16 4.12 25.66
C SER A 63 -1.03 5.18 26.75
N ASP A 64 0.16 5.33 27.35
CA ASP A 64 0.44 6.35 28.38
C ASP A 64 0.33 7.78 27.81
N LEU A 65 0.67 7.96 26.53
CA LEU A 65 0.48 9.21 25.81
C LEU A 65 -1.01 9.48 25.47
N GLY A 66 -1.89 8.50 25.65
CA GLY A 66 -3.32 8.59 25.33
C GLY A 66 -3.64 8.31 23.86
N VAL A 67 -2.71 7.71 23.10
CA VAL A 67 -2.95 7.33 21.71
C VAL A 67 -4.01 6.23 21.65
N THR A 68 -5.01 6.41 20.80
CA THR A 68 -6.10 5.45 20.57
C THR A 68 -6.22 5.05 19.10
N TYR A 69 -5.39 5.63 18.23
CA TYR A 69 -5.32 5.35 16.81
C TYR A 69 -3.86 5.40 16.35
N LEU A 70 -3.34 4.29 15.84
CA LEU A 70 -1.97 4.17 15.34
C LEU A 70 -1.98 3.91 13.84
N HIS A 71 -1.53 4.88 13.07
CA HIS A 71 -1.28 4.72 11.64
C HIS A 71 0.19 4.39 11.40
N LEU A 72 0.44 3.19 10.88
CA LEU A 72 1.75 2.84 10.37
C LEU A 72 1.80 3.14 8.87
N MET A 73 2.83 3.88 8.47
CA MET A 73 3.20 4.06 7.06
C MET A 73 3.39 2.68 6.38
N PRO A 74 3.36 2.58 5.04
CA PRO A 74 3.17 1.31 4.34
C PRO A 74 4.07 0.18 4.86
N VAL A 75 3.44 -0.90 5.33
CA VAL A 75 4.12 -2.10 5.86
C VAL A 75 4.14 -3.25 4.85
N THR A 76 3.36 -3.17 3.78
CA THR A 76 3.32 -4.16 2.70
C THR A 76 4.63 -4.18 1.92
N CYS A 77 4.96 -5.32 1.34
CA CYS A 77 6.22 -5.55 0.65
C CYS A 77 6.40 -4.56 -0.53
N PRO A 78 7.36 -3.63 -0.43
CA PRO A 78 7.64 -2.70 -1.51
C PRO A 78 8.61 -3.33 -2.53
N ARG A 79 8.83 -2.65 -3.65
CA ARG A 79 9.99 -2.97 -4.49
C ARG A 79 11.31 -2.75 -3.75
N GLU A 80 12.35 -3.44 -4.19
CA GLU A 80 13.71 -3.22 -3.68
C GLU A 80 14.26 -1.85 -4.08
N GLY A 81 15.05 -1.26 -3.18
CA GLY A 81 15.70 0.04 -3.38
C GLY A 81 14.84 1.23 -2.96
N GLU A 82 14.88 2.30 -3.75
CA GLU A 82 13.91 3.40 -3.63
C GLU A 82 12.49 2.82 -3.77
N SER A 83 11.49 3.34 -3.07
CA SER A 83 10.12 2.77 -3.17
C SER A 83 9.06 3.79 -2.78
N ASP A 84 9.39 5.07 -2.89
CA ASP A 84 8.57 6.19 -2.41
C ASP A 84 8.14 5.99 -0.95
N GLY A 85 9.08 5.57 -0.09
CA GLY A 85 8.79 5.30 1.31
C GLY A 85 7.85 4.11 1.57
N GLY A 86 7.75 3.17 0.62
CA GLY A 86 6.92 1.97 0.73
C GLY A 86 5.64 2.00 -0.13
N TYR A 87 5.32 3.13 -0.76
CA TYR A 87 4.12 3.25 -1.61
C TYR A 87 4.25 2.56 -2.97
N ALA A 88 5.46 2.24 -3.43
CA ALA A 88 5.67 1.36 -4.58
C ALA A 88 5.55 -0.12 -4.17
N VAL A 89 4.31 -0.60 -4.01
CA VAL A 89 3.99 -1.95 -3.53
C VAL A 89 4.27 -3.02 -4.59
N ALA A 90 5.08 -4.02 -4.26
CA ALA A 90 5.42 -5.14 -5.12
C ALA A 90 4.56 -6.39 -4.84
N ASP A 91 4.09 -6.55 -3.60
CA ASP A 91 3.23 -7.66 -3.18
C ASP A 91 2.35 -7.22 -1.98
N TYR A 92 1.02 -7.22 -2.18
CA TYR A 92 0.05 -6.84 -1.14
C TYR A 92 -0.21 -7.94 -0.11
N GLU A 93 0.14 -9.19 -0.41
CA GLU A 93 -0.08 -10.34 0.48
C GLU A 93 1.09 -10.55 1.44
N ARG A 94 2.20 -9.83 1.25
CA ARG A 94 3.40 -9.92 2.08
C ARG A 94 3.69 -8.62 2.81
N ILE A 95 4.26 -8.78 4.01
CA ILE A 95 4.86 -7.70 4.77
C ILE A 95 6.29 -7.47 4.28
N ASP A 96 6.77 -6.23 4.34
CA ASP A 96 8.18 -5.92 4.12
C ASP A 96 9.05 -6.80 5.04
N PRO A 97 9.90 -7.67 4.48
CA PRO A 97 10.72 -8.59 5.28
C PRO A 97 11.63 -7.90 6.29
N ARG A 98 11.95 -6.61 6.10
CA ARG A 98 12.72 -5.81 7.06
C ARG A 98 11.92 -5.49 8.33
N LEU A 99 10.59 -5.46 8.22
CA LEU A 99 9.69 -5.14 9.32
C LEU A 99 9.17 -6.38 10.04
N GLY A 100 9.07 -7.52 9.35
CA GLY A 100 8.63 -8.80 9.91
C GLY A 100 7.75 -9.60 8.96
N THR A 101 6.81 -10.34 9.53
CA THR A 101 5.91 -11.27 8.84
C THR A 101 4.43 -10.86 8.98
N MET A 102 3.55 -11.52 8.24
CA MET A 102 2.10 -11.34 8.42
C MET A 102 1.65 -11.72 9.84
N GLN A 103 2.26 -12.74 10.44
CA GLN A 103 2.01 -13.14 11.82
C GLN A 103 2.41 -12.05 12.81
N ASP A 104 3.51 -11.33 12.56
CA ASP A 104 3.92 -10.19 13.39
C ASP A 104 2.91 -9.04 13.29
N LEU A 105 2.37 -8.78 12.09
CA LEU A 105 1.31 -7.80 11.90
C LEU A 105 0.03 -8.20 12.65
N GLU A 106 -0.38 -9.47 12.57
CA GLU A 106 -1.53 -10.00 13.30
C GLU A 106 -1.34 -9.87 14.83
N ALA A 107 -0.15 -10.20 15.33
CA ALA A 107 0.22 -10.08 16.73
C ALA A 107 0.20 -8.62 17.20
N LEU A 108 0.75 -7.70 16.39
CA LEU A 108 0.69 -6.26 16.65
C LEU A 108 -0.76 -5.77 16.66
N ALA A 109 -1.58 -6.16 15.68
CA ALA A 109 -2.98 -5.76 15.60
C ALA A 109 -3.78 -6.23 16.83
N SER A 110 -3.56 -7.47 17.29
CA SER A 110 -4.18 -7.98 18.52
C SER A 110 -3.71 -7.21 19.75
N ALA A 111 -2.42 -6.93 19.86
CA ALA A 111 -1.87 -6.14 20.96
C ALA A 111 -2.45 -4.72 20.98
N CYS A 112 -2.50 -4.03 19.83
CA CYS A 112 -3.13 -2.71 19.72
C CYS A 112 -4.56 -2.72 20.27
N ARG A 113 -5.39 -3.71 19.89
CA ARG A 113 -6.76 -3.83 20.40
C ARG A 113 -6.83 -4.00 21.92
N LYS A 114 -5.92 -4.77 22.52
CA LYS A 114 -5.82 -4.93 23.98
C LYS A 114 -5.46 -3.62 24.69
N HIS A 115 -4.72 -2.74 24.02
CA HIS A 115 -4.41 -1.38 24.49
C HIS A 115 -5.47 -0.33 24.13
N GLY A 116 -6.59 -0.71 23.51
CA GLY A 116 -7.61 0.24 23.05
C GLY A 116 -7.16 1.08 21.85
N ILE A 117 -6.13 0.64 21.13
CA ILE A 117 -5.55 1.31 19.97
C ILE A 117 -6.10 0.68 18.67
N SER A 118 -6.66 1.51 17.80
CA SER A 118 -7.00 1.10 16.43
C SER A 118 -5.76 1.14 15.55
N LEU A 119 -5.29 -0.01 15.09
CA LEU A 119 -4.22 -0.09 14.09
C LEU A 119 -4.77 0.26 12.70
N VAL A 120 -4.04 1.12 11.98
CA VAL A 120 -4.34 1.53 10.61
C VAL A 120 -3.09 1.39 9.75
N SER A 121 -3.30 0.93 8.51
CA SER A 121 -2.28 0.80 7.47
C SER A 121 -2.83 1.38 6.17
N ASP A 122 -1.95 1.89 5.33
CA ASP A 122 -2.26 2.28 3.97
C ASP A 122 -2.77 1.11 3.12
N LEU A 123 -3.64 1.43 2.16
CA LEU A 123 -4.02 0.55 1.06
C LEU A 123 -3.83 1.32 -0.26
N ALA A 124 -2.66 1.15 -0.88
CA ALA A 124 -2.29 1.86 -2.10
C ALA A 124 -3.04 1.28 -3.31
N LEU A 125 -4.21 1.83 -3.66
CA LEU A 125 -5.07 1.29 -4.73
C LEU A 125 -4.85 1.92 -6.11
N ASN A 126 -4.21 3.09 -6.18
CA ASN A 126 -4.08 3.83 -7.44
C ASN A 126 -2.98 3.25 -8.36
N HIS A 127 -1.94 2.67 -7.79
CA HIS A 127 -0.78 2.19 -8.52
C HIS A 127 -0.07 1.07 -7.75
N THR A 128 0.71 0.28 -8.47
CA THR A 128 1.62 -0.74 -7.94
C THR A 128 3.05 -0.42 -8.37
N ALA A 129 4.05 -1.07 -7.76
CA ALA A 129 5.41 -1.05 -8.27
C ALA A 129 5.48 -1.59 -9.70
N ASP A 130 6.44 -1.11 -10.48
CA ASP A 130 6.69 -1.69 -11.79
C ASP A 130 7.10 -3.16 -11.68
N THR A 131 7.72 -3.59 -10.58
CA THR A 131 8.06 -4.99 -10.28
C THR A 131 6.89 -5.87 -9.82
N HIS A 132 5.69 -5.33 -9.60
CA HIS A 132 4.52 -6.12 -9.22
C HIS A 132 4.14 -7.14 -10.31
N GLU A 133 3.62 -8.31 -9.93
CA GLU A 133 3.25 -9.38 -10.87
C GLU A 133 2.32 -8.91 -12.00
N TRP A 134 1.29 -8.13 -11.69
CA TRP A 134 0.38 -7.52 -12.66
C TRP A 134 1.12 -6.63 -13.67
N ALA A 135 2.06 -5.80 -13.20
CA ALA A 135 2.84 -4.95 -14.06
C ALA A 135 3.78 -5.76 -14.96
N GLN A 136 4.37 -6.83 -14.45
CA GLN A 136 5.20 -7.76 -15.23
C GLN A 136 4.38 -8.50 -16.31
N ALA A 137 3.21 -9.04 -15.93
CA ALA A 137 2.33 -9.76 -16.83
C ALA A 137 1.77 -8.86 -17.94
N ALA A 138 1.43 -7.61 -17.63
CA ALA A 138 1.03 -6.63 -18.65
C ALA A 138 2.15 -6.35 -19.67
N ARG A 139 3.43 -6.28 -19.24
CA ARG A 139 4.54 -6.15 -20.21
C ARG A 139 4.75 -7.41 -21.03
N ALA A 140 4.48 -8.58 -20.45
CA ALA A 140 4.57 -9.85 -21.14
C ALA A 140 3.44 -10.05 -22.17
N GLY A 141 2.47 -9.13 -22.25
CA GLY A 141 1.39 -9.16 -23.23
C GLY A 141 0.10 -9.77 -22.72
N ASP A 142 -0.05 -10.01 -21.41
CA ASP A 142 -1.28 -10.56 -20.87
C ASP A 142 -2.43 -9.55 -20.99
N PRO A 143 -3.49 -9.85 -21.77
CA PRO A 143 -4.57 -8.91 -22.03
C PRO A 143 -5.37 -8.54 -20.77
N VAL A 144 -5.44 -9.43 -19.77
CA VAL A 144 -6.15 -9.15 -18.51
C VAL A 144 -5.42 -8.05 -17.74
N TYR A 145 -4.09 -8.16 -17.64
CA TYR A 145 -3.29 -7.18 -16.91
C TYR A 145 -3.03 -5.90 -17.71
N GLN A 146 -3.01 -5.97 -19.03
CA GLN A 146 -2.99 -4.77 -19.88
C GLN A 146 -4.26 -3.93 -19.75
N ALA A 147 -5.43 -4.56 -19.49
CA ALA A 147 -6.68 -3.83 -19.31
C ALA A 147 -6.74 -2.98 -18.02
N ILE A 148 -5.92 -3.28 -17.02
CA ILE A 148 -5.89 -2.57 -15.73
C ILE A 148 -4.70 -1.60 -15.59
N ILE A 149 -3.83 -1.52 -16.61
CA ILE A 149 -2.68 -0.61 -16.65
C ILE A 149 -2.83 0.37 -17.80
N ILE A 150 -2.77 1.67 -17.50
CA ILE A 150 -2.81 2.71 -18.53
C ILE A 150 -1.46 2.78 -19.22
N ALA A 151 -1.40 2.23 -20.43
CA ALA A 151 -0.23 2.31 -21.29
C ALA A 151 -0.49 3.16 -22.54
N SER A 152 0.53 3.92 -22.97
CA SER A 152 0.48 4.68 -24.21
C SER A 152 1.29 3.96 -25.29
N PRO A 153 0.73 3.71 -26.49
CA PRO A 153 1.42 2.99 -27.55
C PRO A 153 2.54 3.81 -28.20
N THR A 154 2.51 5.15 -28.06
CA THR A 154 3.51 6.04 -28.64
C THR A 154 3.89 7.19 -27.71
N ALA A 155 5.07 7.77 -27.94
CA ALA A 155 5.48 9.01 -27.25
C ALA A 155 4.55 10.20 -27.58
N LYS A 156 4.00 10.25 -28.81
CA LYS A 156 3.09 11.33 -29.24
C LYS A 156 1.78 11.32 -28.46
N SER A 157 1.15 10.15 -28.30
CA SER A 157 -0.10 10.03 -27.52
C SER A 157 0.15 10.37 -26.05
N LEU A 158 1.29 9.97 -25.49
CA LEU A 158 1.66 10.31 -24.12
C LEU A 158 1.86 11.83 -23.91
N ILE A 159 2.60 12.50 -24.80
CA ILE A 159 2.78 13.96 -24.74
C ILE A 159 1.42 14.67 -24.82
N SER A 160 0.50 14.17 -25.64
CA SER A 160 -0.87 14.70 -25.73
C SER A 160 -1.64 14.53 -24.42
N MET A 161 -1.55 13.36 -23.77
CA MET A 161 -2.15 13.10 -22.46
C MET A 161 -1.59 14.02 -21.38
N ASN A 162 -0.27 14.21 -21.35
CA ASN A 162 0.43 15.02 -20.35
C ASN A 162 0.00 16.50 -20.35
N LYS A 163 -0.45 17.04 -21.49
CA LYS A 163 -0.95 18.43 -21.56
C LYS A 163 -2.16 18.69 -20.67
N ARG A 164 -2.92 17.65 -20.31
CA ARG A 164 -4.13 17.76 -19.49
C ARG A 164 -3.90 17.38 -18.03
N TRP A 165 -2.73 16.88 -17.67
CA TRP A 165 -2.47 16.30 -16.35
C TRP A 165 -1.53 17.18 -15.54
N ARG A 166 -1.83 17.33 -14.25
CA ARG A 166 -0.94 18.02 -13.31
C ARG A 166 0.23 17.11 -12.94
N MET A 167 1.42 17.69 -12.88
CA MET A 167 2.63 16.97 -12.46
C MET A 167 2.75 16.97 -10.93
N CYS A 168 2.68 15.79 -10.31
CA CYS A 168 2.78 15.63 -8.85
C CYS A 168 4.23 15.72 -8.35
N PHE A 169 5.19 15.13 -9.08
CA PHE A 169 6.61 15.09 -8.70
C PHE A 169 7.55 15.67 -9.78
N PRO A 170 7.51 16.99 -10.06
CA PRO A 170 8.35 17.63 -11.09
C PRO A 170 9.86 17.33 -11.01
N PRO A 171 10.49 17.24 -9.82
CA PRO A 171 11.93 16.97 -9.71
C PRO A 171 12.30 15.52 -10.03
N VAL A 172 11.36 14.60 -9.82
CA VAL A 172 11.58 13.15 -9.91
C VAL A 172 11.36 12.65 -11.34
N ARG A 173 10.30 13.13 -12.01
CA ARG A 173 10.04 12.87 -13.43
C ARG A 173 9.35 14.06 -14.09
N ARG A 174 9.71 14.36 -15.35
CA ARG A 174 9.11 15.46 -16.14
C ARG A 174 7.71 15.17 -16.71
N ALA A 175 7.09 14.03 -16.39
CA ALA A 175 5.67 13.68 -16.58
C ALA A 175 5.49 12.17 -16.30
N THR A 176 4.29 11.59 -16.52
CA THR A 176 4.18 10.14 -16.78
C THR A 176 5.16 9.79 -17.89
N SER A 177 6.22 9.08 -17.53
CA SER A 177 7.32 8.78 -18.44
C SER A 177 6.79 7.98 -19.62
N PRO A 178 7.37 8.13 -20.83
CA PRO A 178 7.27 7.05 -21.80
C PRO A 178 7.69 5.80 -21.06
N ILE A 179 6.77 4.85 -21.06
CA ILE A 179 7.06 3.46 -20.83
C ILE A 179 8.40 3.18 -21.54
N SER A 180 9.36 2.65 -20.79
CA SER A 180 10.77 2.53 -21.20
C SER A 180 10.93 2.11 -22.68
N PRO A 181 12.02 2.51 -23.38
CA PRO A 181 12.28 2.08 -24.76
C PRO A 181 12.25 0.56 -24.97
N LYS A 182 12.35 -0.25 -23.91
CA LYS A 182 12.14 -1.72 -23.93
C LYS A 182 10.72 -2.15 -24.31
N TRP A 183 9.76 -1.23 -24.38
CA TRP A 183 8.36 -1.47 -24.75
C TRP A 183 8.01 -1.04 -26.18
N ILE A 184 8.97 -0.48 -26.91
CA ILE A 184 8.83 -0.15 -28.32
C ILE A 184 9.89 -0.97 -29.05
N SER A 185 9.46 -1.95 -29.86
CA SER A 185 10.37 -2.62 -30.77
C SER A 185 11.00 -1.57 -31.70
N GLY A 186 12.33 -1.41 -31.63
CA GLY A 186 13.11 -0.64 -32.61
C GLY A 186 13.58 0.77 -32.20
N SER A 187 14.09 0.99 -30.99
CA SER A 187 14.75 2.27 -30.64
C SER A 187 16.28 2.20 -30.79
N GLY A 188 16.81 3.03 -31.69
CA GLY A 188 18.25 3.23 -31.95
C GLY A 188 19.00 3.98 -30.83
N PRO A 189 20.28 4.38 -31.07
CA PRO A 189 21.34 4.54 -30.06
C PRO A 189 21.27 5.79 -29.17
N HIS A 190 20.09 6.39 -28.98
CA HIS A 190 19.90 7.52 -28.07
C HIS A 190 19.01 7.14 -26.89
N SER A 191 19.52 6.25 -26.03
CA SER A 191 18.94 5.97 -24.72
C SER A 191 19.51 6.94 -23.68
N ILE A 192 18.64 7.75 -23.08
CA ILE A 192 18.94 8.49 -21.85
C ILE A 192 18.71 7.50 -20.70
N PRO A 193 19.69 7.25 -19.82
CA PRO A 193 19.50 6.34 -18.69
C PRO A 193 18.46 6.93 -17.74
N ILE A 194 17.44 6.13 -17.44
CA ILE A 194 16.41 6.47 -16.46
C ILE A 194 16.71 5.63 -15.23
N ASN A 195 17.22 6.25 -14.17
CA ASN A 195 17.30 5.62 -12.85
C ASN A 195 15.87 5.42 -12.33
N GLY A 196 15.53 4.17 -12.06
CA GLY A 196 14.16 3.69 -11.90
C GLY A 196 13.53 4.07 -10.56
N ILE A 197 12.29 4.58 -10.67
CA ILE A 197 11.24 4.37 -9.66
C ILE A 197 10.29 3.29 -10.12
#